data_AF-A0A7V4QDN3-F1
#
_entry.id   AF-A0A7V4QDN3-F1
#
_cell.length_a   1.000
_cell.length_b   1.000
_cell.length_c   1.000
_cell.angle_alpha   90.00
_cell.angle_beta   90.00
_cell.angle_gamma   90.00
#
_symmetry.space_group_name_H-M   'P 1'
#
loop_
_entity.id
_entity.type
_entity.pdbx_description
1 polymer ?
#
loop_
_entity_poly.entity_id
_entity_poly.type
_entity_poly.pdbx_seq_one_letter_code
_entity_poly.pdbx_strand_id
1 'polypeptide(L)'
;MGKFLVSLFLVAILGVSSLYAEEKLVIADFDSGVKPNNIGGDFGAWDKDPADFTGMCVESFNVTERYGDSGFCMAIDYDVDSPNPMYNGFWMKLNGADFSKYKYWVMKVKGDKVKGYTKVFKIELKNNLGEVGKYYVTEIGDDWKELKIPLIKFAGITNFSNMTEFVIVFEDWRATKKEGRIYIDDLMVSE
;
A
#
# COMPACT_ATOMS: atom_id res chain seq x y z
N MET A 1 -36.39 -68.86 -4.25
CA MET A 1 -36.59 -67.55 -3.60
C MET A 1 -35.47 -67.37 -2.58
N GLY A 2 -34.38 -66.71 -2.96
CA GLY A 2 -33.20 -66.51 -2.09
C GLY A 2 -32.41 -65.31 -2.62
N LYS A 3 -32.37 -64.24 -1.82
CA LYS A 3 -32.00 -62.89 -2.24
C LYS A 3 -30.48 -62.73 -2.39
N PHE A 4 -30.08 -62.08 -3.49
CA PHE A 4 -28.75 -61.49 -3.68
C PHE A 4 -28.52 -60.40 -2.62
N LEU A 5 -27.35 -60.40 -1.96
CA LEU A 5 -26.81 -59.23 -1.29
C LEU A 5 -25.59 -58.74 -2.09
N VAL A 6 -25.76 -57.62 -2.78
CA VAL A 6 -24.66 -56.84 -3.34
C VAL A 6 -24.21 -55.88 -2.24
N SER A 7 -23.02 -56.07 -1.70
CA SER A 7 -22.42 -55.15 -0.74
C SER A 7 -21.82 -53.97 -1.50
N LEU A 8 -22.46 -52.80 -1.42
CA LEU A 8 -21.98 -51.55 -2.00
C LEU A 8 -20.93 -50.94 -1.05
N PHE A 9 -19.65 -51.02 -1.43
CA PHE A 9 -18.59 -50.27 -0.75
C PHE A 9 -18.67 -48.81 -1.18
N LEU A 10 -19.15 -47.93 -0.30
CA LEU A 10 -19.08 -46.49 -0.46
C LEU A 10 -17.69 -46.02 -0.02
N VAL A 11 -16.80 -45.72 -0.97
CA VAL A 11 -15.52 -45.04 -0.67
C VAL A 11 -15.82 -43.55 -0.55
N ALA A 12 -15.87 -43.04 0.68
CA ALA A 12 -15.92 -41.60 0.93
C ALA A 12 -14.54 -41.00 0.62
N ILE A 13 -14.42 -40.33 -0.53
CA ILE A 13 -13.25 -39.51 -0.84
C ILE A 13 -13.37 -38.24 0.01
N LEU A 14 -12.69 -38.23 1.16
CA LEU A 14 -12.48 -37.01 1.93
C LEU A 14 -11.54 -36.11 1.11
N GLY A 15 -12.12 -35.13 0.41
CA GLY A 15 -11.36 -34.08 -0.25
C GLY A 15 -10.60 -33.27 0.79
N VAL A 16 -9.29 -33.44 0.84
CA VAL A 16 -8.40 -32.55 1.59
C VAL A 16 -8.32 -31.25 0.78
N SER A 17 -9.15 -30.27 1.12
CA SER A 17 -8.95 -28.91 0.65
C SER A 17 -7.68 -28.38 1.29
N SER A 18 -6.57 -28.40 0.56
CA SER A 18 -5.39 -27.62 0.90
C SER A 18 -5.82 -26.16 0.92
N LEU A 19 -5.91 -25.57 2.12
CA LEU A 19 -5.94 -24.13 2.28
C LEU A 19 -4.53 -23.64 1.89
N TYR A 20 -4.33 -23.37 0.60
CA TYR A 20 -3.10 -22.73 0.15
C TYR A 20 -3.06 -21.33 0.79
N ALA A 21 -2.01 -21.05 1.57
CA ALA A 21 -1.76 -19.71 2.06
C ALA A 21 -1.55 -18.78 0.85
N GLU A 22 -2.18 -17.60 0.86
CA GLU A 22 -1.94 -16.58 -0.15
C GLU A 22 -0.46 -16.20 -0.13
N GLU A 23 0.24 -16.41 -1.24
CA GLU A 23 1.64 -16.03 -1.36
C GLU A 23 1.72 -14.50 -1.35
N LYS A 24 2.48 -13.96 -0.40
CA LYS A 24 2.62 -12.52 -0.19
C LYS A 24 4.06 -12.14 0.16
N LEU A 25 4.44 -10.94 -0.22
CA LEU A 25 5.67 -10.28 0.23
C LEU A 25 5.29 -9.02 0.99
N VAL A 26 5.51 -9.05 2.31
CA VAL A 26 5.35 -7.86 3.16
C VAL A 26 6.55 -6.96 2.95
N ILE A 27 6.29 -5.75 2.48
CA ILE A 27 7.28 -4.74 2.15
C ILE A 27 7.53 -3.84 3.36
N ALA A 28 6.46 -3.39 4.03
CA ALA A 28 6.55 -2.58 5.24
C ALA A 28 5.29 -2.77 6.09
N ASP A 29 5.46 -3.28 7.31
CA ASP A 29 4.45 -3.30 8.39
C ASP A 29 4.72 -2.22 9.44
N PHE A 30 5.87 -1.52 9.36
CA PHE A 30 6.30 -0.45 10.26
C PHE A 30 6.39 -0.80 11.75
N ASP A 31 6.14 -2.05 12.13
CA ASP A 31 6.10 -2.55 13.51
C ASP A 31 7.37 -2.28 14.32
N SER A 32 8.52 -2.21 13.64
CA SER A 32 9.82 -1.95 14.27
C SER A 32 9.99 -0.49 14.73
N GLY A 33 9.22 0.44 14.17
CA GLY A 33 9.39 1.88 14.41
C GLY A 33 10.72 2.44 13.91
N VAL A 34 11.43 1.73 13.03
CA VAL A 34 12.74 2.14 12.50
C VAL A 34 12.89 1.79 11.02
N LYS A 35 13.83 2.47 10.35
CA LYS A 35 14.28 2.16 8.99
C LYS A 35 15.31 1.01 9.02
N PRO A 36 15.50 0.25 7.92
CA PRO A 36 14.73 0.29 6.66
C PRO A 36 13.41 -0.49 6.73
N ASN A 37 12.70 -0.59 5.61
CA ASN A 37 11.55 -1.49 5.47
C ASN A 37 11.98 -2.98 5.44
N ASN A 38 11.01 -3.91 5.36
CA ASN A 38 11.24 -5.35 5.48
C ASN A 38 12.04 -5.98 4.33
N ILE A 39 12.24 -5.24 3.24
CA ILE A 39 13.08 -5.63 2.10
C ILE A 39 14.37 -4.79 1.99
N GLY A 40 14.74 -4.11 3.09
CA GLY A 40 15.97 -3.34 3.23
C GLY A 40 15.94 -1.97 2.55
N GLY A 41 14.78 -1.52 2.08
CA GLY A 41 14.60 -0.24 1.39
C GLY A 41 14.42 0.91 2.36
N ASP A 42 15.14 2.00 2.12
CA ASP A 42 14.93 3.26 2.84
C ASP A 42 13.60 3.91 2.42
N PHE A 43 13.12 4.88 3.20
CA PHE A 43 11.91 5.65 2.90
C PHE A 43 11.97 7.04 3.51
N GLY A 44 11.08 7.93 3.07
CA GLY A 44 10.89 9.22 3.71
C GLY A 44 9.92 10.12 2.97
N ALA A 45 9.70 11.32 3.51
CA ALA A 45 8.95 12.35 2.85
C ALA A 45 9.81 13.18 1.89
N TRP A 46 9.14 13.89 0.99
CA TRP A 46 9.76 14.80 0.02
C TRP A 46 8.81 15.92 -0.34
N ASP A 47 9.37 17.09 -0.66
CA ASP A 47 8.66 18.25 -1.19
C ASP A 47 9.12 18.54 -2.62
N LYS A 48 8.20 19.02 -3.48
CA LYS A 48 8.54 19.38 -4.88
C LYS A 48 9.65 20.41 -4.96
N ASP A 49 9.57 21.44 -4.12
CA ASP A 49 10.57 22.49 -4.02
C ASP A 49 10.89 22.72 -2.53
N PRO A 50 12.02 22.21 -2.01
CA PRO A 50 12.38 22.37 -0.61
C PRO A 50 12.73 23.82 -0.22
N ALA A 51 12.83 24.74 -1.18
CA ALA A 51 12.99 26.16 -0.92
C ALA A 51 11.64 26.90 -0.78
N ASP A 52 10.53 26.24 -1.15
CA ASP A 52 9.18 26.76 -0.93
C ASP A 52 8.64 26.27 0.42
N PHE A 53 8.68 27.15 1.42
CA PHE A 53 8.23 26.86 2.78
C PHE A 53 6.70 26.94 2.96
N THR A 54 5.93 27.12 1.87
CA THR A 54 4.46 27.17 1.92
C THR A 54 3.80 25.80 1.91
N GLY A 55 4.54 24.74 1.62
CA GLY A 55 4.08 23.36 1.74
C GLY A 55 5.11 22.52 2.48
N MET A 56 4.68 21.36 2.98
CA MET A 56 5.55 20.40 3.64
C MET A 56 4.99 19.00 3.59
N CYS A 57 5.87 18.00 3.58
CA CYS A 57 5.51 16.62 3.86
C CYS A 57 6.49 16.03 4.86
N VAL A 58 5.96 15.36 5.89
CA VAL A 58 6.76 14.73 6.94
C VAL A 58 6.20 13.37 7.29
N GLU A 59 7.06 12.37 7.35
CA GLU A 59 6.73 11.04 7.84
C GLU A 59 7.09 10.86 9.33
N SER A 60 6.29 10.09 10.07
CA SER A 60 6.60 9.71 11.45
C SER A 60 5.97 8.37 11.83
N PHE A 61 6.63 7.59 12.68
CA PHE A 61 6.02 6.39 13.25
C PHE A 61 4.97 6.78 14.29
N ASN A 62 3.77 6.20 14.18
CA ASN A 62 2.67 6.48 15.07
C ASN A 62 2.19 5.21 15.76
N VAL A 63 2.27 5.18 17.09
CA VAL A 63 1.82 4.05 17.90
C VAL A 63 0.32 4.13 18.21
N THR A 64 -0.27 5.33 18.29
CA THR A 64 -1.65 5.50 18.79
C THR A 64 -2.71 5.13 17.77
N GLU A 65 -2.41 5.29 16.49
CA GLU A 65 -3.33 5.07 15.36
C GLU A 65 -3.00 3.80 14.58
N ARG A 66 -2.05 2.97 15.07
CA ARG A 66 -1.59 1.73 14.40
C ARG A 66 -2.72 0.78 14.01
N TYR A 67 -2.51 -0.02 12.98
CA TYR A 67 -3.40 -1.13 12.69
C TYR A 67 -3.05 -2.32 13.61
N GLY A 68 -4.06 -3.00 14.17
CA GLY A 68 -3.85 -4.09 15.12
C GLY A 68 -3.45 -3.64 16.53
N ASP A 69 -2.94 -4.58 17.33
CA ASP A 69 -2.76 -4.40 18.77
C ASP A 69 -1.32 -4.04 19.20
N SER A 70 -0.34 -4.09 18.30
CA SER A 70 1.08 -3.82 18.58
C SER A 70 1.76 -3.11 17.42
N GLY A 71 2.98 -2.60 17.63
CA GLY A 71 3.77 -1.97 16.57
C GLY A 71 3.46 -0.49 16.33
N PHE A 72 3.64 -0.03 15.10
CA PHE A 72 3.43 1.34 14.65
C PHE A 72 2.81 1.33 13.26
N CYS A 73 2.10 2.39 12.90
CA CYS A 73 1.83 2.71 11.50
C CYS A 73 2.71 3.89 11.04
N MET A 74 2.75 4.14 9.74
CA MET A 74 3.38 5.34 9.20
C MET A 74 2.35 6.46 9.08
N ALA A 75 2.56 7.55 9.82
CA ALA A 75 1.82 8.79 9.67
C ALA A 75 2.51 9.69 8.65
N ILE A 76 1.74 10.24 7.72
CA ILE A 76 2.22 11.16 6.68
C ILE A 76 1.42 12.45 6.82
N ASP A 77 2.06 13.47 7.38
CA ASP A 77 1.54 14.84 7.35
C ASP A 77 1.87 15.45 6.00
N TYR A 78 0.89 16.10 5.37
CA TYR A 78 1.09 16.80 4.10
C TYR A 78 0.40 18.17 4.14
N ASP A 79 1.02 19.12 3.46
CA ASP A 79 0.52 20.45 3.17
C ASP A 79 0.87 20.80 1.73
N VAL A 80 -0.16 20.93 0.90
CA VAL A 80 -0.07 21.37 -0.49
C VAL A 80 -0.87 22.66 -0.73
N ASP A 81 -1.16 23.44 0.32
CA ASP A 81 -1.85 24.73 0.19
C ASP A 81 -0.90 25.88 -0.13
N SER A 82 -0.46 25.92 -1.39
CA SER A 82 0.42 26.97 -1.90
C SER A 82 -0.30 27.90 -2.88
N PRO A 83 0.13 29.18 -3.02
CA PRO A 83 -0.27 30.04 -4.13
C PRO A 83 0.23 29.57 -5.50
N ASN A 84 1.22 28.66 -5.54
CA ASN A 84 1.77 28.07 -6.76
C ASN A 84 1.38 26.59 -6.88
N PRO A 85 1.45 25.99 -8.08
CA PRO A 85 1.22 24.56 -8.26
C PRO A 85 2.15 23.71 -7.37
N MET A 86 1.55 22.98 -6.42
CA MET A 86 2.27 22.26 -5.36
C MET A 86 1.95 20.77 -5.35
N TYR A 87 2.98 19.99 -5.05
CA TYR A 87 2.83 18.57 -4.71
C TYR A 87 3.99 18.13 -3.83
N ASN A 88 3.75 17.11 -3.03
CA ASN A 88 4.74 16.50 -2.15
C ASN A 88 4.33 15.05 -1.88
N GLY A 89 5.04 14.36 -1.00
CA GLY A 89 4.54 13.09 -0.50
C GLY A 89 5.60 12.23 0.15
N PHE A 90 5.44 10.92 -0.01
CA PHE A 90 6.24 9.89 0.64
C PHE A 90 6.83 8.96 -0.42
N TRP A 91 8.07 8.53 -0.23
CA TRP A 91 8.74 7.54 -1.07
C TRP A 91 9.27 6.38 -0.22
N MET A 92 9.36 5.21 -0.83
CA MET A 92 9.97 4.02 -0.24
C MET A 92 10.69 3.20 -1.31
N LYS A 93 11.94 2.82 -1.06
CA LYS A 93 12.69 1.94 -1.97
C LYS A 93 12.18 0.51 -1.91
N LEU A 94 12.12 -0.09 -3.09
CA LEU A 94 11.72 -1.48 -3.28
C LEU A 94 12.93 -2.40 -3.59
N ASN A 95 14.14 -1.85 -3.65
CA ASN A 95 15.40 -2.59 -3.74
C ASN A 95 15.48 -3.67 -4.83
N GLY A 96 14.83 -3.45 -5.96
CA GLY A 96 14.82 -4.38 -7.08
C GLY A 96 13.94 -5.61 -6.84
N ALA A 97 12.99 -5.55 -5.90
CA ALA A 97 12.07 -6.64 -5.64
C ALA A 97 11.31 -7.05 -6.90
N ASP A 98 11.19 -8.36 -7.09
CA ASP A 98 10.48 -8.96 -8.21
C ASP A 98 9.00 -9.14 -7.83
N PHE A 99 8.14 -8.37 -8.48
CA PHE A 99 6.68 -8.43 -8.30
C PHE A 99 5.98 -9.26 -9.38
N SER A 100 6.70 -9.88 -10.31
CA SER A 100 6.14 -10.51 -11.52
C SER A 100 5.16 -11.67 -11.26
N LYS A 101 5.29 -12.35 -10.12
CA LYS A 101 4.36 -13.43 -9.72
C LYS A 101 3.06 -12.90 -9.09
N TYR A 102 3.14 -11.78 -8.36
CA TYR A 102 1.99 -11.23 -7.64
C TYR A 102 1.01 -10.52 -8.58
N LYS A 103 -0.25 -10.40 -8.15
CA LYS A 103 -1.30 -9.74 -8.93
C LYS A 103 -1.81 -8.45 -8.30
N TYR A 104 -1.59 -8.25 -7.00
CA TYR A 104 -2.12 -7.12 -6.26
C TYR A 104 -1.04 -6.37 -5.50
N TRP A 105 -1.15 -5.05 -5.52
CA TRP A 105 -0.60 -4.17 -4.49
C TRP A 105 -1.62 -4.05 -3.36
N VAL A 106 -1.18 -4.25 -2.12
CA VAL A 106 -2.04 -4.18 -0.94
C VAL A 106 -1.45 -3.22 0.08
N MET A 107 -2.30 -2.39 0.68
CA MET A 107 -1.94 -1.54 1.81
C MET A 107 -3.16 -1.21 2.66
N LYS A 108 -2.98 -0.97 3.95
CA LYS A 108 -3.99 -0.36 4.81
C LYS A 108 -3.84 1.15 4.77
N VAL A 109 -4.96 1.86 4.76
CA VAL A 109 -5.00 3.33 4.80
C VAL A 109 -6.11 3.82 5.71
N LYS A 110 -5.88 4.95 6.37
CA LYS A 110 -6.86 5.70 7.15
C LYS A 110 -6.53 7.19 7.13
N GLY A 111 -7.54 8.05 7.09
CA GLY A 111 -7.39 9.50 7.28
C GLY A 111 -7.44 9.91 8.75
N ASP A 112 -6.71 10.97 9.12
CA ASP A 112 -6.80 11.54 10.46
C ASP A 112 -8.00 12.48 10.59
N LYS A 113 -9.02 12.10 11.37
CA LYS A 113 -10.23 12.92 11.56
C LYS A 113 -9.96 14.29 12.19
N VAL A 114 -9.01 14.38 13.11
CA VAL A 114 -8.73 15.59 13.90
C VAL A 114 -7.92 16.59 13.08
N LYS A 115 -6.86 16.13 12.42
CA LYS A 115 -6.08 16.96 11.48
C LYS A 115 -6.83 17.20 10.17
N GLY A 116 -7.77 16.33 9.84
CA GLY A 116 -8.39 16.21 8.53
C GLY A 116 -7.45 15.57 7.51
N TYR A 117 -8.02 15.24 6.35
CA TYR A 117 -7.35 14.44 5.34
C TYR A 117 -8.00 14.60 3.97
N THR A 118 -7.23 14.30 2.92
CA THR A 118 -7.70 14.23 1.54
C THR A 118 -8.34 12.86 1.31
N LYS A 119 -9.40 12.85 0.51
CA LYS A 119 -10.07 11.62 0.07
C LYS A 119 -9.45 11.03 -1.19
N VAL A 120 -8.42 11.68 -1.72
CA VAL A 120 -7.71 11.27 -2.94
C VAL A 120 -6.22 11.56 -2.84
N PHE A 121 -5.41 10.61 -3.27
CA PHE A 121 -3.98 10.79 -3.56
C PHE A 121 -3.57 9.86 -4.70
N LYS A 122 -2.41 10.12 -5.29
CA LYS A 122 -1.81 9.27 -6.32
C LYS A 122 -0.79 8.33 -5.68
N ILE A 123 -0.76 7.09 -6.14
CA ILE A 123 0.35 6.17 -5.90
C ILE A 123 1.12 5.93 -7.18
N GLU A 124 2.42 5.79 -7.06
CA GLU A 124 3.32 5.41 -8.14
C GLU A 124 4.13 4.17 -7.79
N LEU A 125 4.30 3.27 -8.76
CA LEU A 125 5.22 2.15 -8.73
C LEU A 125 6.23 2.31 -9.86
N LYS A 126 7.52 2.30 -9.53
CA LYS A 126 8.61 2.51 -10.48
C LYS A 126 9.46 1.26 -10.61
N ASN A 127 10.04 1.05 -11.79
CA ASN A 127 10.97 -0.04 -12.05
C ASN A 127 12.34 0.48 -12.53
N ASN A 128 13.27 -0.45 -12.77
CA ASN A 128 14.62 -0.14 -13.25
C ASN A 128 14.69 0.22 -14.74
N LEU A 129 13.58 0.08 -15.49
CA LEU A 129 13.48 0.46 -16.89
C LEU A 129 13.01 1.92 -17.08
N GLY A 130 12.71 2.61 -15.99
CA GLY A 130 12.18 3.97 -16.01
C GLY A 130 10.67 4.05 -16.24
N GLU A 131 9.95 2.93 -16.19
CA GLU A 131 8.49 2.94 -16.22
C GLU A 131 7.94 3.46 -14.88
N VAL A 132 6.81 4.17 -14.94
CA VAL A 132 6.12 4.73 -13.77
C VAL A 132 4.65 4.40 -13.87
N GLY A 133 4.26 3.36 -13.15
CA GLY A 133 2.87 2.94 -12.99
C GLY A 133 2.15 3.88 -12.05
N LYS A 134 0.97 4.37 -12.41
CA LYS A 134 0.20 5.34 -11.64
C LYS A 134 -1.20 4.82 -11.35
N TYR A 135 -1.67 5.05 -10.13
CA TYR A 135 -3.05 4.78 -9.74
C TYR A 135 -3.54 5.86 -8.78
N TYR A 136 -4.80 6.26 -8.89
CA TYR A 136 -5.40 7.20 -7.94
C TYR A 136 -6.23 6.43 -6.92
N VAL A 137 -5.82 6.53 -5.66
CA VAL A 137 -6.63 6.06 -4.53
C VAL A 137 -7.72 7.09 -4.28
N THR A 138 -8.96 6.64 -4.16
CA THR A 138 -10.13 7.49 -3.89
C THR A 138 -10.93 6.94 -2.71
N GLU A 139 -11.83 7.76 -2.17
CA GLU A 139 -12.77 7.36 -1.11
C GLU A 139 -12.09 6.92 0.19
N ILE A 140 -11.01 7.61 0.56
CA ILE A 140 -10.37 7.42 1.87
C ILE A 140 -11.33 7.89 2.96
N GLY A 141 -11.47 7.09 4.02
CA GLY A 141 -12.26 7.38 5.21
C GLY A 141 -11.38 7.59 6.45
N ASP A 142 -12.00 7.85 7.59
CA ASP A 142 -11.36 7.97 8.90
C ASP A 142 -11.30 6.64 9.69
N ASP A 143 -11.65 5.53 9.03
CA ASP A 143 -11.48 4.16 9.53
C ASP A 143 -10.42 3.41 8.70
N TRP A 144 -9.76 2.44 9.33
CA TRP A 144 -8.80 1.56 8.64
C TRP A 144 -9.48 0.76 7.54
N LYS A 145 -9.00 0.94 6.31
CA LYS A 145 -9.46 0.22 5.13
C LYS A 145 -8.29 -0.44 4.43
N GLU A 146 -8.49 -1.68 3.99
CA GLU A 146 -7.58 -2.35 3.07
C GLU A 146 -7.85 -1.90 1.64
N LEU A 147 -6.79 -1.47 0.96
CA LEU A 147 -6.75 -1.30 -0.48
C LEU A 147 -6.11 -2.53 -1.08
N LYS A 148 -6.83 -3.23 -1.96
CA LYS A 148 -6.29 -4.33 -2.78
C LYS A 148 -6.42 -3.94 -4.25
N ILE A 149 -5.33 -3.48 -4.84
CA ILE A 149 -5.28 -2.86 -6.17
C ILE A 149 -4.62 -3.84 -7.14
N PRO A 150 -5.32 -4.31 -8.20
CA PRO A 150 -4.68 -5.14 -9.21
C PRO A 150 -3.51 -4.39 -9.86
N LEU A 151 -2.32 -5.00 -9.95
CA LEU A 151 -1.13 -4.38 -10.54
C LEU A 151 -1.38 -3.92 -11.99
N ILE A 152 -2.23 -4.64 -12.73
CA ILE A 152 -2.65 -4.28 -14.10
C ILE A 152 -3.42 -2.95 -14.18
N LYS A 153 -3.89 -2.40 -13.06
CA LYS A 153 -4.57 -1.09 -13.01
C LYS A 153 -3.61 0.09 -12.91
N PHE A 154 -2.32 -0.14 -12.67
CA PHE A 154 -1.32 0.92 -12.69
C PHE A 154 -0.99 1.29 -14.13
N ALA A 155 -1.41 2.50 -14.55
CA ALA A 155 -1.16 2.97 -15.90
C ALA A 155 0.28 3.46 -16.05
N GLY A 156 1.00 3.02 -17.09
CA GLY A 156 2.36 3.48 -17.40
C GLY A 156 3.49 2.54 -16.95
N ILE A 157 3.16 1.33 -16.51
CA ILE A 157 4.12 0.26 -16.21
C ILE A 157 3.66 -1.06 -16.82
N THR A 158 4.61 -1.86 -17.30
CA THR A 158 4.33 -3.19 -17.87
C THR A 158 5.25 -4.26 -17.33
N ASN A 159 6.43 -3.88 -16.82
CA ASN A 159 7.39 -4.80 -16.24
C ASN A 159 7.45 -4.64 -14.72
N PHE A 160 7.18 -5.74 -14.02
CA PHE A 160 7.18 -5.81 -12.56
C PHE A 160 8.36 -6.63 -11.99
N SER A 161 9.32 -7.06 -12.81
CA SER A 161 10.36 -7.99 -12.38
C SER A 161 11.53 -7.35 -11.61
N ASN A 162 11.59 -6.02 -11.57
CA ASN A 162 12.61 -5.29 -10.82
C ASN A 162 12.11 -3.91 -10.39
N MET A 163 11.46 -3.87 -9.24
CA MET A 163 10.79 -2.68 -8.73
C MET A 163 11.74 -1.83 -7.90
N THR A 164 11.77 -0.52 -8.14
CA THR A 164 12.75 0.39 -7.55
C THR A 164 12.14 1.26 -6.44
N GLU A 165 10.90 1.71 -6.61
CA GLU A 165 10.31 2.70 -5.69
C GLU A 165 8.78 2.65 -5.68
N PHE A 166 8.21 2.78 -4.49
CA PHE A 166 6.81 3.13 -4.25
C PHE A 166 6.74 4.60 -3.83
N VAL A 167 5.77 5.34 -4.35
CA VAL A 167 5.58 6.76 -4.03
C VAL A 167 4.10 7.07 -3.77
N ILE A 168 3.81 7.83 -2.73
CA ILE A 168 2.54 8.55 -2.54
C ILE A 168 2.76 10.00 -2.96
N VAL A 169 1.83 10.56 -3.72
CA VAL A 169 1.86 11.96 -4.14
C VAL A 169 0.54 12.64 -3.78
N PHE A 170 0.62 13.72 -3.01
CA PHE A 170 -0.47 14.66 -2.80
C PHE A 170 -0.33 15.79 -3.82
N GLU A 171 -1.40 16.03 -4.58
CA GLU A 171 -1.42 17.05 -5.64
C GLU A 171 -2.45 18.11 -5.25
N ASP A 172 -2.02 19.37 -5.16
CA ASP A 172 -2.84 20.51 -4.74
C ASP A 172 -4.19 20.61 -5.48
N TRP A 173 -4.17 20.38 -6.80
CA TRP A 173 -5.32 20.51 -7.69
C TRP A 173 -6.32 19.35 -7.59
N ARG A 174 -5.94 18.25 -6.91
CA ARG A 174 -6.83 17.10 -6.67
C ARG A 174 -7.21 16.93 -5.21
N ALA A 175 -6.36 17.36 -4.28
CA ALA A 175 -6.58 17.14 -2.86
C ALA A 175 -7.93 17.71 -2.42
N THR A 176 -8.80 16.89 -1.83
CA THR A 176 -10.09 17.38 -1.30
C THR A 176 -9.91 18.17 -0.01
N LYS A 177 -8.76 18.01 0.64
CA LYS A 177 -8.26 18.85 1.73
C LYS A 177 -6.76 18.97 1.53
N LYS A 178 -6.27 20.19 1.35
CA LYS A 178 -4.87 20.48 0.97
C LYS A 178 -3.88 20.32 2.11
N GLU A 179 -4.35 20.37 3.35
CA GLU A 179 -3.58 20.09 4.55
C GLU A 179 -4.21 18.92 5.29
N GLY A 180 -3.39 18.00 5.78
CA GLY A 180 -3.91 16.92 6.60
C GLY A 180 -2.89 15.83 6.92
N ARG A 181 -3.43 14.71 7.40
CA ARG A 181 -2.64 13.51 7.69
C ARG A 181 -3.37 12.27 7.21
N ILE A 182 -2.61 11.35 6.63
CA ILE A 182 -3.04 9.96 6.45
C ILE A 182 -2.13 9.02 7.25
N TYR A 183 -2.65 7.86 7.58
CA TYR A 183 -1.94 6.73 8.14
C TYR A 183 -1.90 5.61 7.10
N ILE A 184 -0.75 4.96 6.96
CA ILE A 184 -0.58 3.78 6.13
C ILE A 184 0.06 2.66 6.94
N ASP A 185 -0.30 1.42 6.61
CA ASP A 185 0.19 0.23 7.28
C ASP A 185 0.14 -0.99 6.37
N ASP A 186 0.84 -2.07 6.71
CA ASP A 186 0.78 -3.38 6.03
C ASP A 186 0.92 -3.29 4.49
N LEU A 187 1.97 -2.63 3.99
CA LEU A 187 2.28 -2.55 2.57
C LEU A 187 2.84 -3.88 2.09
N MET A 188 2.22 -4.48 1.09
CA MET A 188 2.62 -5.78 0.55
C MET A 188 2.20 -5.95 -0.91
N VAL A 189 2.73 -7.01 -1.53
CA VAL A 189 2.19 -7.56 -2.77
C VAL A 189 1.69 -8.97 -2.53
N SER A 190 0.61 -9.36 -3.21
CA SER A 190 -0.03 -10.67 -3.04
C SER A 190 -0.56 -11.24 -4.36
N GLU A 191 -0.79 -12.57 -4.37
CA GLU A 191 -1.36 -13.32 -5.50
C GLU A 191 -2.82 -12.98 -5.86
#